data_AF-A0AAQ0LWE3-F1
#
_entry.id   AF-A0AAQ0LWE3-F1
#
_cell.length_a   1.000
_cell.length_b   1.000
_cell.length_c   1.000
_cell.angle_alpha   90.00
_cell.angle_beta   90.00
_cell.angle_gamma   90.00
#
_symmetry.space_group_name_H-M   'P 1'
#
loop_
_entity.id
_entity.type
_entity.pdbx_description
1 polymer ?
#
loop_
_entity_poly.entity_id
_entity_poly.type
_entity_poly.pdbx_seq_one_letter_code
_entity_poly.pdbx_strand_id
1 'polypeptide(L)'
;MNINNAFNQICDNINTFLVNEFQIEKTNNELFDKNLRCSLLYTFKGENDEFEYQVYLDLKGYQIIKETTYSNFIKHYEYERYNSWSDLAEVTKDLDFDDLYYTKESISELETVVTEFL
;
A
#
# COMPACT_ATOMS: atom_id res chain seq x y z
N MET A 1 23.22 -1.48 -5.86
CA MET A 1 22.93 -0.03 -5.80
C MET A 1 23.19 0.45 -4.37
N ASN A 2 23.64 1.70 -4.15
CA ASN A 2 23.77 2.21 -2.77
C ASN A 2 22.41 2.69 -2.24
N ILE A 3 22.30 2.87 -0.92
CA ILE A 3 21.02 3.20 -0.28
C ILE A 3 20.44 4.55 -0.73
N ASN A 4 21.30 5.55 -0.98
CA ASN A 4 20.87 6.88 -1.42
C ASN A 4 20.29 6.85 -2.84
N ASN A 5 20.92 6.10 -3.74
CA ASN A 5 20.42 5.92 -5.10
C ASN A 5 19.08 5.16 -5.09
N ALA A 6 18.98 4.13 -4.26
CA ALA A 6 17.73 3.38 -4.10
C ALA A 6 16.62 4.27 -3.54
N PHE A 7 16.92 5.10 -2.53
CA PHE A 7 15.96 6.06 -1.98
C PHE A 7 15.44 7.03 -3.03
N ASN A 8 16.34 7.68 -3.77
CA ASN A 8 15.96 8.65 -4.79
C ASN A 8 15.09 8.00 -5.87
N GLN A 9 15.45 6.78 -6.29
CA GLN A 9 14.67 6.02 -7.25
C GLN A 9 13.28 5.67 -6.73
N ILE A 10 13.17 5.23 -5.46
CA ILE A 10 11.87 4.98 -4.82
C ILE A 10 11.02 6.27 -4.82
N CYS A 11 11.60 7.42 -4.46
CA CYS A 11 10.90 8.70 -4.48
C CYS A 11 10.40 9.05 -5.89
N ASP A 12 11.24 8.87 -6.91
CA ASP A 12 10.88 9.15 -8.31
C ASP A 12 9.77 8.22 -8.81
N ASN A 13 9.86 6.94 -8.46
CA ASN A 13 8.87 5.91 -8.79
C ASN A 13 7.51 6.25 -8.16
N ILE A 14 7.47 6.53 -6.86
CA ILE A 14 6.24 6.89 -6.13
C ILE A 14 5.62 8.16 -6.71
N ASN A 15 6.42 9.21 -6.93
CA ASN A 15 5.91 10.44 -7.53
C ASN A 15 5.34 10.21 -8.93
N THR A 16 5.97 9.35 -9.73
CA THR A 16 5.47 9.00 -11.07
C THR A 16 4.14 8.27 -10.97
N PHE A 17 4.04 7.28 -10.08
CA PHE A 17 2.81 6.55 -9.81
C PHE A 17 1.67 7.49 -9.36
N LEU A 18 1.89 8.33 -8.35
CA LEU A 18 0.87 9.24 -7.82
C LEU A 18 0.36 10.26 -8.85
N VAL A 19 1.25 10.74 -9.72
CA VAL A 19 0.88 11.64 -10.83
C VAL A 19 0.03 10.90 -11.86
N ASN A 20 0.42 9.68 -12.23
CA ASN A 20 -0.25 8.91 -13.27
C ASN A 20 -1.64 8.45 -12.83
N GLU A 21 -1.75 7.90 -11.62
CA GLU A 21 -3.00 7.32 -11.12
C GLU A 21 -3.96 8.35 -10.53
N PHE A 22 -3.46 9.30 -9.73
CA PHE A 22 -4.31 10.21 -8.97
C PHE A 22 -4.23 11.67 -9.41
N GLN A 23 -3.43 11.96 -10.45
CA GLN A 23 -3.21 13.33 -10.93
C GLN A 23 -2.69 14.28 -9.83
N ILE A 24 -2.02 13.72 -8.81
CA ILE A 24 -1.41 14.50 -7.74
C ILE A 24 -0.16 15.17 -8.30
N GLU A 25 -0.04 16.49 -8.13
CA GLU A 25 1.18 17.20 -8.55
C GLU A 25 2.40 16.61 -7.86
N LYS A 26 3.53 16.47 -8.58
CA LYS A 26 4.79 16.04 -7.97
C LYS A 26 5.12 16.98 -6.81
N THR A 27 5.03 16.46 -5.59
CA THR A 27 5.38 17.25 -4.42
C THR A 27 6.86 17.08 -4.12
N ASN A 28 7.55 18.19 -3.87
CA ASN A 28 8.86 18.16 -3.21
C ASN A 28 8.72 17.94 -1.69
N ASN A 29 7.48 17.77 -1.20
CA ASN A 29 7.17 17.53 0.20
C ASN A 29 7.53 16.10 0.59
N GLU A 30 7.78 15.91 1.87
CA GLU A 30 8.19 14.65 2.48
C GLU A 30 7.17 13.54 2.17
N LEU A 31 7.44 12.74 1.12
CA LEU A 31 6.67 11.54 0.77
C LEU A 31 6.52 10.57 1.94
N PHE A 32 7.51 10.61 2.84
CA PHE A 32 7.64 9.70 3.95
C PHE A 32 7.38 10.42 5.27
N ASP A 33 6.63 9.77 6.15
CA ASP A 33 6.50 10.20 7.54
C ASP A 33 7.82 10.02 8.32
N LYS A 34 7.82 10.44 9.59
CA LYS A 34 8.95 10.24 10.52
C LYS A 34 9.37 8.77 10.71
N ASN A 35 8.52 7.82 10.32
CA ASN A 35 8.78 6.39 10.41
C ASN A 35 9.31 5.81 9.10
N LEU A 36 9.53 6.63 8.07
CA LEU A 36 9.86 6.23 6.71
C LEU A 36 8.75 5.40 6.06
N ARG A 37 7.49 5.78 6.30
CA ARG A 37 6.31 5.22 5.67
C ARG A 37 5.65 6.21 4.71
N CYS A 38 5.21 5.72 3.57
CA CYS A 38 4.47 6.49 2.56
C CYS A 38 3.14 5.80 2.28
N SER A 39 2.04 6.56 2.23
CA SER A 39 0.75 6.05 1.75
C SER A 39 0.78 6.03 0.23
N LEU A 40 0.49 4.87 -0.36
CA LEU A 40 0.46 4.68 -1.82
C LEU A 40 -0.97 4.72 -2.36
N LEU A 41 -1.93 4.19 -1.61
CA LEU A 41 -3.34 4.13 -2.03
C LEU A 41 -4.26 4.23 -0.83
N TYR A 42 -5.39 4.90 -1.03
CA TYR A 42 -6.55 4.90 -0.14
C TYR A 42 -7.82 4.82 -0.98
N THR A 43 -8.67 3.82 -0.76
CA THR A 43 -9.94 3.65 -1.49
C THR A 43 -10.98 2.89 -0.69
N PHE A 44 -12.22 2.89 -1.16
CA PHE A 44 -13.32 2.11 -0.60
C PHE A 44 -13.83 1.07 -1.62
N LYS A 45 -14.39 -0.02 -1.10
CA LYS A 45 -15.01 -1.11 -1.88
C LYS A 45 -16.24 -1.69 -1.17
N GLY A 46 -17.04 -2.43 -1.94
CA GLY A 46 -18.29 -3.05 -1.50
C GLY A 46 -19.52 -2.28 -1.99
N GLU A 47 -20.70 -2.90 -1.93
CA GLU A 47 -21.94 -2.25 -2.41
C GLU A 47 -22.28 -0.97 -1.64
N ASN A 48 -21.76 -0.83 -0.42
CA ASN A 48 -21.97 0.33 0.46
C ASN A 48 -20.65 0.91 0.99
N ASP A 49 -19.53 0.78 0.26
CA ASP A 49 -18.20 1.26 0.70
C ASP A 49 -17.79 0.72 2.09
N GLU A 50 -18.25 -0.49 2.40
CA GLU A 50 -18.09 -1.11 3.72
C GLU A 50 -16.65 -1.57 4.01
N PHE A 51 -15.84 -1.70 2.95
CA PHE A 51 -14.42 -2.02 3.03
C PHE A 51 -13.59 -0.78 2.69
N GLU A 52 -12.76 -0.39 3.63
CA GLU A 52 -11.71 0.60 3.43
C GLU A 52 -10.39 -0.13 3.13
N TYR A 53 -9.70 0.29 2.08
CA TYR A 53 -8.45 -0.32 1.64
C TYR A 53 -7.33 0.72 1.61
N GLN A 54 -6.23 0.43 2.31
CA GLN A 54 -5.06 1.29 2.37
C GLN A 54 -3.79 0.50 2.01
N VAL A 55 -2.91 1.11 1.23
CA VAL A 55 -1.59 0.54 0.91
C VAL A 55 -0.50 1.49 1.37
N TYR A 56 0.51 0.94 2.06
CA TYR A 56 1.66 1.67 2.54
C TYR A 56 2.96 1.03 2.06
N LEU A 57 3.94 1.87 1.75
CA LEU A 57 5.35 1.47 1.66
C LEU A 57 6.04 1.77 2.99
N ASP A 58 6.69 0.78 3.60
CA ASP A 58 7.50 0.91 4.82
C ASP A 58 8.98 0.61 4.52
N LEU A 59 9.80 1.67 4.45
CA LEU A 59 11.23 1.53 4.14
C LEU A 59 12.06 0.95 5.29
N LYS A 60 11.59 1.07 6.54
CA LYS A 60 12.30 0.46 7.70
C LYS A 60 12.06 -1.04 7.74
N GLY A 61 10.83 -1.47 7.45
CA GLY A 61 10.44 -2.86 7.41
C GLY A 61 10.77 -3.59 6.10
N TYR A 62 11.25 -2.86 5.09
CA TYR A 62 11.43 -3.35 3.72
C TYR A 62 10.18 -4.03 3.18
N GLN A 63 9.02 -3.39 3.30
CA GLN A 63 7.76 -4.04 3.00
C GLN A 63 6.71 -3.10 2.40
N ILE A 64 5.81 -3.68 1.61
CA ILE A 64 4.52 -3.08 1.27
C ILE A 64 3.47 -3.70 2.19
N ILE A 65 2.65 -2.85 2.80
CA ILE A 65 1.60 -3.23 3.74
C ILE A 65 0.27 -2.91 3.10
N LYS A 66 -0.61 -3.91 3.05
CA LYS A 66 -1.98 -3.80 2.54
C LYS A 66 -2.93 -3.97 3.72
N GLU A 67 -3.64 -2.92 4.08
CA GLU A 67 -4.64 -2.91 5.15
C GLU A 67 -6.03 -2.92 4.53
N THR A 68 -6.87 -3.88 4.95
CA THR A 68 -8.30 -3.90 4.67
C THR A 68 -9.04 -3.74 5.98
N THR A 69 -9.89 -2.72 6.07
CA THR A 69 -10.72 -2.46 7.24
C THR A 69 -12.19 -2.63 6.88
N TYR A 70 -12.92 -3.46 7.63
CA TYR A 70 -14.37 -3.60 7.52
C TYR A 70 -15.07 -2.86 8.65
N SER A 71 -15.95 -1.91 8.30
CA SER A 71 -16.80 -1.17 9.23
C SER A 71 -16.08 -0.59 10.46
N ASN A 72 -14.79 -0.25 10.37
CA ASN A 72 -13.92 0.18 11.49
C ASN A 72 -13.64 -0.85 12.60
N PHE A 73 -14.17 -2.08 12.51
CA PHE A 73 -14.04 -3.06 13.59
C PHE A 73 -12.99 -4.13 13.30
N ILE A 74 -12.83 -4.53 12.04
CA ILE A 74 -11.98 -5.65 11.66
C ILE A 74 -10.94 -5.18 10.68
N LYS A 75 -9.69 -5.54 10.98
CA LYS A 75 -8.52 -5.14 10.20
C LYS A 75 -7.76 -6.39 9.77
N HIS A 76 -7.62 -6.56 8.48
CA HIS A 76 -6.77 -7.57 7.86
C HIS A 76 -5.51 -6.89 7.32
N TYR A 77 -4.36 -7.53 7.49
CA TYR A 77 -3.08 -7.03 7.02
C TYR A 77 -2.34 -8.08 6.19
N GLU A 78 -2.04 -7.74 4.94
CA GLU A 78 -1.10 -8.49 4.12
C GLU A 78 0.25 -7.76 4.06
N TYR A 79 1.34 -8.52 4.12
CA TYR A 79 2.70 -7.98 4.12
C TYR A 79 3.52 -8.60 2.99
N GLU A 80 3.94 -7.78 2.05
CA GLU A 80 4.91 -8.15 1.03
C GLU A 80 6.29 -7.67 1.47
N ARG A 81 7.18 -8.60 1.81
CA ARG A 81 8.51 -8.30 2.38
C ARG A 81 9.62 -8.47 1.35
N TYR A 82 10.62 -7.61 1.45
CA TYR A 82 11.77 -7.56 0.56
C TYR A 82 13.07 -7.53 1.37
N ASN A 83 14.20 -7.82 0.73
CA ASN A 83 15.47 -7.99 1.44
C ASN A 83 16.32 -6.72 1.48
N SER A 84 16.00 -5.72 0.64
CA SER A 84 16.83 -4.53 0.50
C SER A 84 16.07 -3.30 -0.03
N TRP A 85 16.67 -2.12 0.13
CA TRP A 85 16.18 -0.90 -0.54
C TRP A 85 16.29 -1.00 -2.07
N SER A 86 17.23 -1.79 -2.59
CA SER A 86 17.31 -2.02 -4.04
C SER A 86 16.11 -2.84 -4.52
N ASP A 87 15.69 -3.85 -3.76
CA ASP A 87 14.48 -4.63 -4.08
C ASP A 87 13.24 -3.72 -4.06
N LEU A 88 13.12 -2.84 -3.05
CA LEU A 88 12.06 -1.83 -2.99
C LEU A 88 12.08 -0.89 -4.19
N ALA A 89 13.26 -0.44 -4.62
CA ALA A 89 13.42 0.41 -5.79
C ALA A 89 13.04 -0.29 -7.10
N GLU A 90 13.20 -1.62 -7.18
CA GLU A 90 12.74 -2.41 -8.32
C GLU A 90 11.22 -2.59 -8.31
N VAL A 91 10.63 -3.04 -7.20
CA VAL A 91 9.17 -3.29 -7.14
C VAL A 91 8.35 -2.01 -7.23
N THR A 92 8.90 -0.87 -6.82
CA THR A 92 8.18 0.41 -6.93
C THR A 92 8.10 0.95 -8.37
N LYS A 93 8.86 0.41 -9.33
CA LYS A 93 8.75 0.82 -10.74
C LYS A 93 7.42 0.43 -11.36
N ASP A 94 6.91 -0.71 -10.93
CA ASP A 94 5.73 -1.36 -11.46
C ASP A 94 4.60 -1.32 -10.43
N LEU A 95 4.49 -0.22 -9.66
CA LEU A 95 3.35 -0.01 -8.76
C LEU A 95 2.08 0.03 -9.60
N ASP A 96 1.29 -1.02 -9.44
CA ASP A 96 -0.03 -1.16 -10.00
C ASP A 96 -0.91 -1.80 -8.92
N PHE A 97 -2.01 -1.13 -8.64
CA PHE A 97 -2.98 -1.51 -7.62
C PHE A 97 -4.38 -1.72 -8.22
N ASP A 98 -4.49 -1.77 -9.55
CA ASP A 98 -5.73 -2.11 -10.23
C ASP A 98 -6.18 -3.52 -9.83
N ASP A 99 -5.24 -4.45 -9.60
CA ASP A 99 -5.50 -5.83 -9.18
C ASP A 99 -5.98 -5.98 -7.72
N LEU A 100 -6.12 -4.89 -6.96
CA LEU A 100 -6.69 -4.93 -5.61
C LEU A 100 -8.15 -5.40 -5.55
N TYR A 101 -8.75 -5.77 -6.70
CA TYR A 101 -9.97 -6.57 -6.74
C TYR A 101 -9.80 -7.99 -6.19
N TYR A 102 -8.57 -8.44 -5.96
CA TYR A 102 -8.28 -9.75 -5.40
C TYR A 102 -7.47 -9.61 -4.10
N THR A 103 -8.13 -9.19 -3.01
CA THR A 103 -7.78 -9.81 -1.73
C THR A 103 -7.86 -11.33 -1.97
N LYS A 104 -6.84 -12.10 -1.54
CA LYS A 104 -6.90 -13.56 -1.72
C LYS A 104 -8.11 -14.17 -1.03
N GLU A 105 -8.62 -13.45 -0.04
CA GLU A 105 -9.84 -13.73 0.69
C GLU A 105 -11.02 -13.02 0.02
N SER A 106 -12.04 -13.78 -0.35
CA SER A 106 -13.33 -13.28 -0.80
C SER A 106 -14.02 -12.44 0.28
N ILE A 107 -14.93 -11.55 -0.12
CA ILE A 107 -15.79 -10.80 0.81
C ILE A 107 -16.46 -11.76 1.81
N SER A 108 -16.93 -12.92 1.36
CA SER A 108 -17.51 -13.95 2.22
C SER A 108 -16.55 -14.56 3.24
N GLU A 109 -15.26 -14.68 2.91
CA GLU A 109 -14.25 -15.17 3.85
C GLU A 109 -13.94 -14.10 4.92
N LEU A 110 -13.84 -12.84 4.51
CA LEU A 110 -13.72 -11.72 5.44
C LEU A 110 -14.94 -11.63 6.37
N GLU A 111 -16.16 -11.75 5.84
CA GLU A 111 -17.41 -11.82 6.61
C GLU A 111 -17.47 -13.03 7.56
N THR A 112 -16.90 -14.17 7.17
CA THR A 112 -16.83 -15.37 8.02
C THR A 112 -15.89 -15.13 9.20
N VAL A 113 -14.70 -14.55 8.96
CA VAL A 113 -13.80 -14.14 10.04
C VAL A 113 -14.52 -13.17 10.99
N VAL A 114 -15.33 -12.24 10.48
CA VAL A 114 -16.13 -11.32 11.30
C VAL A 114 -17.15 -12.04 12.19
N THR A 115 -17.87 -13.01 11.64
CA THR A 115 -18.93 -13.72 12.36
C THR A 115 -18.41 -14.66 13.43
N GLU A 116 -17.16 -15.14 13.33
CA GLU A 116 -16.53 -15.97 14.37
C GLU A 116 -16.16 -15.18 15.66
N PHE A 117 -16.09 -13.85 15.59
CA PHE A 117 -15.75 -12.98 16.72
C PHE A 117 -16.95 -12.24 17.35
N LEU A 118 -18.18 -12.48 16.87
CA LEU A 118 -19.45 -11.96 17.41
C LEU A 118 -20.24 -13.06 18.12
#